data_AF-A0A2U3PY36-F1
#
_entry.id   AF-A0A2U3PY36-F1
#
_cell.length_a   1.000
_cell.length_b   1.000
_cell.length_c   1.000
_cell.angle_alpha   90.00
_cell.angle_beta   90.00
_cell.angle_gamma   90.00
#
_symmetry.space_group_name_H-M   'P 1'
#
loop_
_entity.id
_entity.type
_entity.pdbx_description
1 polymer ?
#
loop_
_entity_poly.entity_id
_entity_poly.type
_entity_poly.pdbx_seq_one_letter_code
_entity_poly.pdbx_strand_id
1 'polypeptide(L)' 'MAHHPSLTGMMGLSTEQAEAVKQEERGKIPLARRGDPDEIADWIVQFASPASRWVTGQVLAVDGGLGLI' A
#
# COMPACT_ATOMS: atom_id res chain seq x y z
N MET A 1 -13.87 10.72 -6.00
CA MET A 1 -14.05 9.30 -6.37
C MET A 1 -12.91 8.93 -7.29
N ALA A 2 -11.78 8.46 -6.73
CA ALA A 2 -10.62 8.10 -7.55
C ALA A 2 -10.93 6.77 -8.26
N HIS A 3 -10.99 6.81 -9.59
CA HIS A 3 -10.99 5.60 -10.41
C HIS A 3 -9.78 4.75 -9.97
N HIS A 4 -10.03 3.51 -9.58
CA HIS A 4 -8.98 2.58 -9.16
C HIS A 4 -8.65 1.70 -10.37
N PRO A 5 -7.72 2.11 -11.25
CA PRO A 5 -7.53 1.47 -12.55
C PRO A 5 -7.21 -0.02 -12.45
N SER A 6 -6.63 -0.47 -11.33
CA SER A 6 -6.41 -1.89 -11.08
C SER A 6 -7.69 -2.70 -10.88
N LEU A 7 -8.65 -2.24 -10.07
CA LEU A 7 -9.85 -3.02 -9.75
C LEU A 7 -10.87 -2.98 -10.90
N THR A 8 -11.18 -1.80 -11.41
CA THR A 8 -12.20 -1.65 -12.45
C THR A 8 -11.65 -1.80 -13.87
N GLY A 9 -10.35 -1.53 -14.07
CA GLY A 9 -9.69 -1.68 -15.37
C GLY A 9 -9.06 -3.06 -15.55
N MET A 10 -8.07 -3.40 -14.72
CA MET A 10 -7.32 -4.66 -14.86
C MET A 10 -8.13 -5.89 -14.43
N MET A 11 -8.88 -5.80 -13.34
CA MET A 11 -9.68 -6.93 -12.81
C MET A 11 -11.11 -6.96 -13.35
N GLY A 12 -11.54 -5.95 -14.12
CA GLY A 12 -12.87 -5.88 -14.72
C GLY A 12 -14.03 -5.82 -13.71
N LEU A 13 -13.76 -5.44 -12.46
CA LEU A 13 -14.80 -5.34 -11.42
C LEU A 13 -15.70 -4.13 -11.68
N SER A 14 -16.97 -4.27 -11.32
CA SER A 14 -17.86 -3.11 -11.23
C SER A 14 -17.37 -2.12 -10.16
N THR A 15 -17.80 -0.87 -10.24
CA THR A 15 -17.48 0.13 -9.22
C THR A 15 -17.94 -0.31 -7.82
N GLU A 16 -19.10 -0.97 -7.72
CA GLU A 16 -19.62 -1.50 -6.46
C GLU A 16 -18.73 -2.60 -5.89
N GLN A 17 -18.33 -3.56 -6.73
CA GLN A 17 -17.40 -4.62 -6.34
C GLN A 17 -16.04 -4.04 -5.91
N ALA A 18 -15.54 -3.04 -6.62
CA ALA A 18 -14.29 -2.38 -6.27
C ALA A 18 -14.35 -1.65 -4.92
N GLU A 19 -15.47 -1.01 -4.59
CA GLU A 19 -15.66 -0.39 -3.28
C GLU A 19 -15.83 -1.42 -2.16
N ALA A 20 -16.50 -2.54 -2.42
CA ALA A 20 -16.60 -3.64 -1.46
C ALA A 20 -15.22 -4.21 -1.10
N VAL A 21 -14.35 -4.45 -2.10
CA VAL A 21 -12.96 -4.88 -1.89
C VAL A 21 -12.18 -3.87 -1.05
N LYS A 22 -12.29 -2.57 -1.36
CA LYS A 22 -11.62 -1.52 -0.56
C LYS A 22 -12.10 -1.52 0.89
N GLN A 23 -13.41 -1.71 1.11
CA GLN A 23 -13.96 -1.74 2.46
C GLN A 23 -13.46 -2.96 3.25
N GLU A 24 -13.39 -4.12 2.61
CA GLU A 24 -12.84 -5.33 3.22
C GLU A 24 -11.36 -5.14 3.59
N GLU A 25 -10.55 -4.59 2.69
CA GLU A 25 -9.14 -4.32 2.97
C GLU A 25 -8.94 -3.32 4.10
N ARG A 26 -9.75 -2.26 4.19
CA ARG A 26 -9.73 -1.32 5.33
C ARG A 26 -9.93 -2.03 6.66
N GLY A 27 -10.75 -3.08 6.69
CA GLY A 27 -10.97 -3.89 7.91
C GLY A 27 -9.77 -4.76 8.29
N LYS A 28 -8.90 -5.08 7.33
CA LYS A 28 -7.69 -5.92 7.54
C LYS A 28 -6.43 -5.08 7.81
N ILE A 29 -6.35 -3.86 7.29
CA ILE A 29 -5.17 -3.01 7.50
C ILE A 29 -5.28 -2.35 8.89
N PRO A 30 -4.31 -2.52 9.80
CA PRO A 30 -4.35 -1.89 11.12
C PRO A 30 -4.51 -0.36 11.11
N LEU A 31 -3.92 0.33 10.12
CA LEU A 31 -4.13 1.77 9.91
C LEU A 31 -5.49 2.13 9.26
N ALA A 32 -6.36 1.16 9.02
CA ALA A 32 -7.74 1.30 8.54
C ALA A 32 -7.91 2.00 7.17
N ARG A 33 -6.85 2.04 6.36
CA ARG A 33 -6.85 2.63 5.02
C ARG A 33 -5.82 1.98 4.10
N ARG A 34 -6.04 2.09 2.79
CA ARG A 34 -4.98 1.87 1.81
C ARG A 34 -3.90 2.94 1.96
N GLY A 35 -2.65 2.55 1.74
CA GLY A 35 -1.53 3.48 1.58
C GLY A 35 -1.67 4.30 0.31
N ASP A 36 -1.13 5.51 0.34
CA ASP A 36 -0.87 6.31 -0.86
C ASP A 36 0.49 5.91 -1.46
N PRO A 37 0.62 5.81 -2.80
CA PRO A 37 1.91 5.56 -3.44
C PRO A 37 3.05 6.49 -2.97
N ASP A 38 2.75 7.74 -2.64
CA ASP A 38 3.75 8.70 -2.18
C ASP A 38 4.36 8.30 -0.82
N GLU A 39 3.60 7.62 0.04
CA GLU A 39 4.11 7.11 1.32
C GLU A 39 5.14 5.99 1.12
N ILE A 40 5.03 5.21 0.05
CA ILE A 40 6.05 4.22 -0.31
C ILE A 40 7.28 4.92 -0.88
N ALA A 41 7.08 5.95 -1.71
CA ALA A 41 8.17 6.73 -2.30
C ALA A 41 9.05 7.40 -1.22
N ASP A 42 8.45 7.98 -0.19
CA ASP A 42 9.16 8.59 0.94
C ASP A 42 10.11 7.59 1.63
N TRP A 43 9.64 6.35 1.86
CA TRP A 43 10.47 5.31 2.46
C TRP A 43 11.57 4.81 1.54
N ILE A 44 11.33 4.74 0.23
CA ILE A 44 12.37 4.43 -0.76
C ILE A 44 13.48 5.48 -0.71
N VAL A 45 13.13 6.77 -0.68
CA VAL A 45 14.11 7.87 -0.58
C VAL A 45 14.89 7.79 0.73
N GLN A 46 14.21 7.50 1.85
CA GLN A 46 14.86 7.31 3.15
C GLN A 46 15.85 6.14 3.12
N PHE A 47 15.48 5.01 2.50
CA PHE A 47 16.37 3.85 2.33
C PHE A 47 17.55 4.14 1.41
N ALA A 48 17.38 4.98 0.39
CA ALA A 48 18.44 5.40 -0.51
C ALA A 48 19.37 6.48 0.10
N SER A 49 19.02 7.05 1.25
CA SER A 49 19.80 8.13 1.86
C SER A 49 21.20 7.67 2.34
N PRO A 50 22.18 8.58 2.44
CA PRO A 50 23.53 8.25 2.94
C PRO A 50 23.60 7.69 4.36
N ALA A 51 22.53 7.87 5.15
CA ALA A 51 22.40 7.30 6.49
C ALA A 51 22.31 5.77 6.44
N SER A 52 21.81 5.20 5.33
CA SER A 52 21.58 3.77 5.14
C SER A 52 22.79 3.03 4.54
N ARG A 53 23.96 3.67 4.38
CA ARG A 53 25.11 3.12 3.65
C ARG A 53 25.70 1.79 4.18
N TRP A 54 25.31 1.37 5.38
CA TRP A 54 25.72 0.10 5.98
C TRP A 54 24.55 -0.88 6.17
N VAL A 55 23.36 -0.53 5.66
CA VAL A 55 22.16 -1.37 5.72
C VAL A 55 22.08 -2.21 4.45
N THR A 56 21.97 -3.52 4.61
CA THR A 56 21.79 -4.47 3.50
C THR A 56 21.01 -5.70 3.96
N GLY A 57 20.34 -6.38 3.02
CA GLY A 57 19.58 -7.61 3.27
C GLY A 57 18.31 -7.44 4.12
N GLN A 58 17.87 -6.21 4.37
CA GLN A 58 16.68 -5.93 5.18
C GLN A 58 15.42 -5.84 4.32
N VAL A 59 14.31 -6.37 4.84
CA VAL A 59 12.97 -6.18 4.29
C VAL A 59 12.21 -5.31 5.27
N LEU A 60 11.81 -4.11 4.85
CA LEU A 60 10.94 -3.23 5.62
C LEU A 60 9.52 -3.28 5.06
N ALA A 61 8.57 -3.74 5.88
CA ALA A 61 7.16 -3.68 5.54
C ALA A 61 6.66 -2.23 5.68
N VAL A 62 6.14 -1.67 4.58
CA VAL A 62 5.48 -0.36 4.53
C VAL A 62 4.06 -0.57 4.01
N ASP A 63 3.21 -1.18 4.83
CA ASP A 63 1.91 -1.72 4.41
C ASP A 63 0.76 -1.39 5.39
N GLY A 64 0.98 -0.40 6.26
CA GLY A 64 0.03 -0.03 7.31
C GLY A 64 -0.19 -1.13 8.37
N GLY A 65 0.72 -2.10 8.45
CA GLY A 65 0.70 -3.21 9.40
C GLY A 65 0.02 -4.49 8.89
N LEU A 66 -0.39 -4.52 7.61
CA LEU A 66 -1.14 -5.64 7.03
C LEU A 66 -0.40 -6.98 7.13
N GLY A 67 0.90 -7.00 6.88
CA GLY A 67 1.71 -8.22 6.88
C GLY A 67 2.11 -8.74 8.25
N LEU A 68 1.67 -8.08 9.34
CA LEU A 68 2.04 -8.43 10.72
C LEU A 68 0.88 -9.00 11.55
N ILE A 69 -0.29 -9.20 10.94
CA ILE A 69 -1.50 -9.74 11.59
C ILE A 69 -2.03 -11.00 10.92
#